data_AF-A0A2A5A679-F1
#
_entry.id   AF-A0A2A5A679-F1
#
_cell.length_a   1.000
_cell.length_b   1.000
_cell.length_c   1.000
_cell.angle_alpha   90.00
_cell.angle_beta   90.00
_cell.angle_gamma   90.00
#
_symmetry.space_group_name_H-M   'P 1'
#
loop_
_entity.id
_entity.type
_entity.pdbx_description
1 polymer ?
#
loop_
_entity_poly.entity_id
_entity_poly.type
_entity_poly.pdbx_seq_one_letter_code
_entity_poly.pdbx_strand_id
1 'polypeptide(L)'
;MTENSDDRLIVPGSTILILFLTLLVVVPLATLRMSRSLASPLVEVITLVQDGDHFRGLWKIGELEYLVGQGQDEARSIGTVTLSIRKTGQTEPISSATRERNGVIEEVLFLDPDGDRYSAVIIAIRSVGSGSYLQLLLFNFAQSADPTSGEWSDLSEIPAHLAVGYMGHDTIERQSEMLVRTFPIYLEGDSNAEPTGDVRSLIWDFRNGRWRPDPRPKR
;
A
#
# COMPACT_ATOMS: atom_id res chain seq x y z
N MET A 1 -41.39 42.27 -40.27
CA MET A 1 -40.46 41.24 -40.76
C MET A 1 -39.51 40.91 -39.62
N THR A 2 -39.73 39.79 -38.95
CA THR A 2 -38.83 39.27 -37.90
C THR A 2 -38.42 37.88 -38.35
N GLU A 3 -37.24 37.81 -38.95
CA GLU A 3 -36.61 36.56 -39.36
C GLU A 3 -36.01 35.92 -38.10
N ASN A 4 -36.67 34.87 -37.62
CA ASN A 4 -36.20 34.05 -36.52
C ASN A 4 -35.23 33.02 -37.13
N SER A 5 -33.93 33.28 -37.07
CA SER A 5 -32.91 32.32 -37.46
C SER A 5 -32.89 31.20 -36.40
N ASP A 6 -33.51 30.08 -36.73
CA ASP A 6 -33.48 28.85 -35.93
C ASP A 6 -32.05 28.27 -36.00
N ASP A 7 -31.20 28.73 -35.09
CA ASP A 7 -29.77 28.42 -34.99
C ASP A 7 -29.54 27.03 -34.36
N ARG A 8 -30.26 26.03 -34.88
CA ARG A 8 -30.16 24.65 -34.41
C ARG A 8 -28.99 23.97 -35.09
N LEU A 9 -28.00 23.58 -34.29
CA LEU A 9 -26.87 22.78 -34.70
C LEU A 9 -27.37 21.45 -35.32
N ILE A 10 -27.39 21.36 -36.65
CA ILE A 10 -27.75 20.12 -37.36
C ILE A 10 -26.53 19.21 -37.34
N VAL A 11 -26.47 18.34 -36.33
CA VAL A 11 -25.42 17.32 -36.23
C VAL A 11 -25.78 16.15 -37.16
N PRO A 12 -24.89 15.75 -38.08
CA PRO A 12 -25.13 14.59 -38.93
C PRO A 12 -25.34 13.32 -38.09
N GLY A 13 -26.33 12.49 -38.45
CA GLY A 13 -26.62 11.24 -37.73
C GLY A 13 -25.41 10.29 -37.67
N SER A 14 -24.50 10.37 -38.63
CA SER A 14 -23.22 9.66 -38.64
C SER A 14 -22.30 10.08 -37.49
N THR A 15 -22.27 11.35 -37.13
CA THR A 15 -21.47 11.87 -36.00
C THR A 15 -22.00 11.35 -34.67
N ILE A 16 -23.32 11.31 -34.50
CA ILE A 16 -23.97 10.75 -33.30
C ILE A 16 -23.68 9.24 -33.21
N LEU A 17 -23.81 8.50 -34.31
CA LEU A 17 -23.55 7.07 -34.35
C LEU A 17 -22.08 6.72 -34.04
N ILE A 18 -21.12 7.48 -34.58
CA ILE A 18 -19.69 7.32 -34.28
C ILE A 18 -19.41 7.61 -32.82
N LEU A 19 -20.02 8.64 -32.24
CA LEU A 19 -19.82 8.99 -30.83
C LEU A 19 -20.39 7.90 -29.90
N PHE A 20 -21.55 7.33 -30.25
CA PHE A 20 -22.12 6.19 -29.52
C PHE A 20 -21.26 4.93 -29.65
N LEU A 21 -20.81 4.57 -30.86
CA LEU A 21 -19.95 3.40 -31.08
C LEU A 21 -18.61 3.54 -30.38
N THR A 22 -18.00 4.74 -30.39
CA THR A 22 -16.75 5.00 -29.69
C THR A 22 -16.93 4.92 -28.18
N LEU A 23 -17.98 5.51 -27.59
CA LEU A 23 -18.26 5.34 -26.16
C LEU A 23 -18.51 3.87 -25.80
N LEU A 24 -19.28 3.15 -26.61
CA LEU A 24 -19.65 1.76 -26.38
C LEU A 24 -18.48 0.77 -26.50
N VAL A 25 -17.38 1.16 -27.14
CA VAL A 25 -16.14 0.36 -27.20
C VAL A 25 -15.11 0.86 -26.19
N VAL A 26 -14.87 2.18 -26.13
CA VAL A 26 -13.82 2.79 -25.31
C VAL A 26 -14.14 2.69 -23.83
N VAL A 27 -15.39 2.92 -23.41
CA VAL A 27 -15.76 2.85 -21.98
C VAL A 27 -15.58 1.42 -21.44
N PRO A 28 -16.15 0.35 -22.04
CA PRO A 28 -15.92 -1.01 -21.55
C PRO A 28 -14.47 -1.46 -21.66
N LEU A 29 -13.74 -1.06 -22.70
CA LEU A 29 -12.32 -1.39 -22.83
C LEU A 29 -11.46 -0.69 -21.77
N ALA A 30 -11.75 0.58 -21.49
CA ALA A 30 -11.10 1.34 -20.43
C ALA A 30 -11.42 0.77 -19.04
N THR A 31 -12.68 0.44 -18.77
CA THR A 31 -13.07 -0.21 -17.51
C THR A 31 -12.46 -1.60 -17.36
N LEU A 32 -12.36 -2.40 -18.43
CA LEU A 32 -11.70 -3.71 -18.40
C LEU A 32 -10.19 -3.59 -18.16
N ARG A 33 -9.52 -2.59 -18.74
CA ARG A 33 -8.11 -2.31 -18.46
C ARG A 33 -7.92 -1.87 -17.00
N MET A 34 -8.78 -0.98 -16.52
CA MET A 34 -8.73 -0.45 -15.16
C MET A 34 -9.03 -1.54 -14.11
N SER A 35 -9.98 -2.45 -14.39
CA SER A 35 -10.29 -3.57 -13.51
C SER A 35 -9.19 -4.64 -13.48
N ARG A 36 -8.42 -4.79 -14.56
CA ARG A 36 -7.26 -5.69 -14.61
C ARG A 36 -6.01 -5.09 -13.98
N SER A 37 -5.93 -3.77 -13.91
CA SER A 37 -4.85 -3.07 -13.22
C SER A 37 -5.10 -3.09 -11.71
N LEU A 38 -6.31 -2.83 -11.22
CA LEU A 38 -6.58 -2.79 -9.76
C LEU A 38 -6.70 -4.16 -9.06
N ALA A 39 -5.98 -5.19 -9.50
CA ALA A 39 -6.04 -6.51 -8.88
C ALA A 39 -4.75 -6.81 -8.12
N SER A 40 -4.86 -6.95 -6.79
CA SER A 40 -3.76 -7.36 -5.93
C SER A 40 -3.04 -8.60 -6.49
N PRO A 41 -1.71 -8.66 -6.34
CA PRO A 41 -0.94 -9.79 -6.79
C PRO A 41 -1.40 -11.08 -6.10
N LEU A 42 -1.37 -12.19 -6.84
CA LEU A 42 -1.51 -13.50 -6.21
C LEU A 42 -0.18 -13.81 -5.50
N VAL A 43 -0.21 -13.70 -4.18
CA VAL A 43 0.95 -13.96 -3.31
C VAL A 43 0.88 -15.39 -2.81
N GLU A 44 1.92 -16.17 -3.12
CA GLU A 44 2.13 -17.49 -2.55
C GLU A 44 3.11 -17.37 -1.37
N VAL A 45 2.68 -17.77 -0.16
CA VAL A 45 3.56 -17.84 1.00
C VAL A 45 4.31 -19.18 0.93
N ILE A 46 5.61 -19.14 0.66
CA ILE A 46 6.44 -20.35 0.57
C ILE A 46 6.92 -20.77 1.95
N THR A 47 7.36 -19.80 2.76
CA THR A 47 7.83 -20.03 4.12
C THR A 47 7.59 -18.78 4.95
N LEU A 48 7.14 -18.95 6.19
CA LEU A 48 7.08 -17.89 7.18
C LEU A 48 7.57 -18.47 8.51
N VAL A 49 8.71 -17.98 8.97
CA VAL A 49 9.27 -18.30 10.28
C VAL A 49 9.12 -17.08 11.15
N GLN A 50 8.34 -17.23 12.21
CA GLN A 50 8.17 -16.24 13.26
C GLN A 50 8.35 -16.95 14.59
N ASP A 51 9.57 -16.92 15.12
CA ASP A 51 9.93 -17.55 16.39
C ASP A 51 10.58 -16.52 17.31
N GLY A 52 9.85 -16.13 18.36
CA GLY A 52 10.25 -15.06 19.27
C GLY A 52 10.56 -13.77 18.51
N ASP A 53 11.85 -13.42 18.46
CA ASP A 53 12.36 -12.21 17.84
C ASP A 53 12.89 -12.44 16.42
N HIS A 54 12.85 -13.68 15.92
CA HIS A 54 13.28 -14.02 14.58
C HIS A 54 12.09 -13.98 13.61
N PHE A 55 12.17 -13.11 12.61
CA PHE A 55 11.22 -13.07 11.50
C PHE A 55 11.98 -13.32 10.21
N ARG A 56 11.51 -14.30 9.43
CA ARG A 56 11.96 -14.53 8.07
C ARG A 56 10.80 -15.09 7.24
N GLY A 57 10.46 -14.40 6.17
CA GLY A 57 9.47 -14.88 5.22
C GLY A 57 10.01 -14.94 3.80
N LEU A 58 9.45 -15.88 3.04
CA LEU A 58 9.67 -16.08 1.62
C LEU A 58 8.30 -16.11 0.94
N TRP A 59 8.06 -15.15 0.06
CA TRP A 59 6.86 -15.06 -0.76
C TRP A 59 7.22 -15.16 -2.23
N LYS A 60 6.29 -15.66 -3.03
CA LYS A 60 6.40 -15.71 -4.48
C LYS A 60 5.26 -14.95 -5.13
N ILE A 61 5.61 -14.09 -6.08
CA ILE A 61 4.67 -13.35 -6.92
C ILE A 61 5.15 -13.49 -8.37
N GLY A 62 4.38 -14.21 -9.19
CA GLY A 62 4.78 -14.54 -10.55
C GLY A 62 6.09 -15.32 -10.59
N GLU A 63 7.10 -14.75 -11.24
CA GLU A 63 8.44 -15.34 -11.36
C GLU A 63 9.44 -14.84 -10.30
N LEU A 64 9.01 -13.95 -9.41
CA LEU A 64 9.87 -13.36 -8.39
C LEU A 64 9.60 -13.96 -7.01
N GLU A 65 10.69 -14.14 -6.28
CA GLU A 65 10.72 -14.54 -4.88
C GLU A 65 11.22 -13.38 -4.02
N TYR A 66 10.50 -13.11 -2.94
CA TYR A 66 10.73 -12.01 -2.01
C TYR A 66 11.11 -12.58 -0.66
N LEU A 67 12.33 -12.31 -0.22
CA LEU A 67 12.85 -12.72 1.07
C LEU A 67 12.89 -11.49 1.97
N VAL A 68 12.10 -11.50 3.04
CA VAL A 68 12.15 -10.47 4.07
C VAL A 68 12.62 -11.10 5.36
N GLY A 69 13.61 -10.49 6.01
CA GLY A 69 14.07 -10.99 7.30
C GLY A 69 14.71 -9.92 8.16
N GLN A 70 14.72 -10.17 9.46
CA GLN A 70 15.49 -9.38 10.43
C GLN A 70 16.97 -9.76 10.39
N GLY A 71 17.84 -8.84 10.77
CA GLY A 71 19.26 -9.13 10.98
C GLY A 71 19.47 -10.21 12.06
N GLN A 72 20.55 -10.97 11.93
CA GLN A 72 20.92 -11.99 12.91
C GLN A 72 21.60 -11.35 14.12
N ASP A 73 21.35 -11.91 15.31
CA ASP A 73 21.97 -11.50 16.58
C ASP A 73 21.78 -10.01 16.95
N GLU A 74 20.70 -9.40 16.46
CA GLU A 74 20.34 -8.01 16.76
C GLU A 74 19.39 -7.91 17.96
N ALA A 75 19.35 -6.72 18.57
CA ALA A 75 18.38 -6.45 19.63
C ALA A 75 16.93 -6.56 19.11
N ARG A 76 16.03 -6.97 19.99
CA ARG A 76 14.59 -7.01 19.68
C ARG A 76 14.03 -5.63 19.34
N SER A 77 14.45 -4.60 20.07
CA SER A 77 13.89 -3.25 19.99
C SER A 77 14.40 -2.43 18.80
N ILE A 78 15.54 -2.79 18.23
CA ILE A 78 16.18 -2.05 17.14
C ILE A 78 17.13 -2.96 16.37
N GLY A 79 17.26 -2.73 15.07
CA GLY A 79 18.22 -3.42 14.25
C GLY A 79 17.99 -3.13 12.79
N THR A 80 18.04 -4.16 11.96
CA THR A 80 17.83 -4.06 10.54
C THR A 80 16.77 -5.03 10.02
N VAL A 81 16.17 -4.64 8.91
CA VAL A 81 15.38 -5.50 8.03
C VAL A 81 16.04 -5.54 6.67
N THR A 82 16.10 -6.72 6.07
CA THR A 82 16.59 -6.91 4.70
C THR A 82 15.47 -7.44 3.82
N LEU A 83 15.29 -6.81 2.67
CA LEU A 83 14.49 -7.32 1.56
C LEU A 83 15.45 -7.75 0.46
N SER A 84 15.39 -9.03 0.07
CA SER A 84 16.09 -9.57 -1.08
C SER A 84 15.08 -10.12 -2.08
N ILE A 85 15.30 -9.83 -3.36
CA ILE A 85 14.45 -10.25 -4.46
C ILE A 85 15.29 -11.10 -5.40
N ARG A 86 14.74 -12.22 -5.85
CA ARG A 86 15.39 -13.10 -6.82
C ARG A 86 14.38 -13.68 -7.80
N LYS A 87 14.87 -14.19 -8.92
CA LYS A 87 14.03 -14.99 -9.81
C LYS A 87 13.82 -16.38 -9.21
N THR A 88 12.63 -16.93 -9.39
CA THR A 88 12.27 -18.27 -8.93
C THR A 88 13.29 -19.29 -9.43
N GLY A 89 13.81 -20.13 -8.53
CA GLY A 89 14.81 -21.14 -8.86
C GLY A 89 16.26 -20.63 -8.97
N GLN A 90 16.51 -19.33 -8.79
CA GLN A 90 17.87 -18.79 -8.64
C GLN A 90 18.25 -18.66 -7.17
N THR A 91 19.54 -18.81 -6.87
CA THR A 91 20.07 -18.60 -5.50
C THR A 91 20.44 -17.15 -5.25
N GLU A 92 21.08 -16.50 -6.22
CA GLU A 92 21.56 -15.12 -6.08
C GLU A 92 20.42 -14.11 -6.20
N PRO A 93 20.39 -13.08 -5.33
CA PRO A 93 19.43 -12.00 -5.45
C PRO A 93 19.75 -11.10 -6.64
N ILE A 94 18.70 -10.68 -7.34
CA ILE A 94 18.79 -9.63 -8.36
C ILE A 94 18.78 -8.23 -7.73
N SER A 95 18.20 -8.11 -6.53
CA SER A 95 18.23 -6.88 -5.73
C SER A 95 18.20 -7.25 -4.25
N SER A 96 18.92 -6.49 -3.43
CA SER A 96 18.90 -6.65 -1.99
C SER A 96 19.17 -5.32 -1.32
N ALA A 97 18.36 -4.97 -0.33
CA ALA A 97 18.51 -3.73 0.40
C ALA A 97 18.18 -3.94 1.88
N THR A 98 18.92 -3.24 2.72
CA THR A 98 18.78 -3.26 4.17
C THR A 98 18.34 -1.89 4.67
N ARG A 99 17.44 -1.86 5.65
CA ARG A 99 16.93 -0.65 6.32
C ARG A 99 16.94 -0.85 7.82
N GLU A 100 16.93 0.25 8.56
CA GLU A 100 16.77 0.23 10.00
C GLU A 100 15.34 -0.16 10.37
N ARG A 101 15.20 -1.00 11.41
CA ARG A 101 13.92 -1.34 12.05
C ARG A 101 13.91 -0.82 13.49
N ASN A 102 12.79 -0.24 13.90
CA ASN A 102 12.52 0.17 15.27
C ASN A 102 11.48 -0.78 15.89
N GLY A 103 11.92 -1.99 16.22
CA GLY A 103 11.10 -3.04 16.82
C GLY A 103 11.13 -4.32 16.00
N VAL A 104 10.05 -5.11 16.08
CA VAL A 104 9.96 -6.45 15.49
C VAL A 104 9.08 -6.42 14.25
N ILE A 105 9.46 -7.14 13.20
CA ILE A 105 8.58 -7.28 12.02
C ILE A 105 7.31 -8.02 12.44
N GLU A 106 6.17 -7.38 12.26
CA GLU A 106 4.84 -7.89 12.58
C GLU A 106 4.21 -8.57 11.36
N GLU A 107 4.30 -7.93 10.20
CA GLU A 107 3.68 -8.41 8.97
C GLU A 107 4.38 -7.87 7.72
N VAL A 108 4.26 -8.60 6.61
CA VAL A 108 4.65 -8.14 5.27
C VAL A 108 3.43 -8.22 4.36
N LEU A 109 3.06 -7.09 3.77
CA LEU A 109 1.93 -6.94 2.86
C LEU A 109 2.41 -6.65 1.45
N PHE A 110 1.66 -7.15 0.47
CA PHE A 110 1.90 -6.86 -0.94
C PHE A 110 0.66 -6.20 -1.55
N LEU A 111 0.87 -5.11 -2.29
CA LEU A 111 -0.18 -4.36 -2.99
C LEU A 111 0.29 -4.01 -4.40
N ASP A 112 -0.62 -3.86 -5.35
CA ASP A 112 -0.32 -3.34 -6.70
C ASP A 112 -1.25 -2.12 -6.95
N PRO A 113 -0.89 -0.95 -6.39
CA PRO A 113 -1.82 0.18 -6.31
C PRO A 113 -2.09 0.87 -7.65
N ASP A 114 -1.21 0.74 -8.65
CA ASP A 114 -1.37 1.27 -10.00
C ASP A 114 -1.65 0.18 -11.05
N GLY A 115 -1.44 -1.08 -10.69
CA GLY A 115 -1.89 -2.21 -11.48
C GLY A 115 -1.04 -2.53 -12.68
N ASP A 116 0.22 -2.16 -12.61
CA ASP A 116 1.20 -2.39 -13.65
C ASP A 116 1.84 -3.80 -13.54
N ARG A 117 1.40 -4.60 -12.54
CA ARG A 117 1.86 -5.93 -12.15
C ARG A 117 3.15 -5.93 -11.35
N TYR A 118 3.65 -4.77 -10.93
CA TYR A 118 4.74 -4.66 -9.98
C TYR A 118 4.18 -4.39 -8.59
N SER A 119 4.45 -5.30 -7.66
CA SER A 119 3.87 -5.23 -6.33
C SER A 119 4.73 -4.39 -5.38
N ALA A 120 4.14 -3.37 -4.76
CA ALA A 120 4.68 -2.74 -3.58
C ALA A 120 4.81 -3.75 -2.42
N VAL A 121 5.98 -3.78 -1.77
CA VAL A 121 6.20 -4.55 -0.53
C VAL A 121 6.13 -3.59 0.65
N ILE A 122 5.18 -3.80 1.55
CA ILE A 122 5.05 -3.04 2.79
C ILE A 122 5.48 -3.94 3.94
N ILE A 123 6.45 -3.49 4.72
CA ILE A 123 6.93 -4.19 5.91
C ILE A 123 6.46 -3.39 7.12
N ALA A 124 5.63 -4.03 7.94
CA ALA A 124 5.10 -3.48 9.18
C ALA A 124 5.99 -3.91 10.35
N ILE A 125 6.51 -2.93 11.09
CA ILE A 125 7.44 -3.12 12.20
C ILE A 125 6.84 -2.50 13.46
N ARG A 126 6.68 -3.30 14.49
CA ARG A 126 6.08 -2.91 15.77
C ARG A 126 7.14 -2.56 16.79
N SER A 127 7.12 -1.33 17.29
CA SER A 127 7.96 -0.93 18.42
C SER A 127 7.60 -1.72 19.68
N VAL A 128 8.62 -2.10 20.46
CA VAL A 128 8.45 -2.84 21.73
C VAL A 128 8.08 -1.95 22.92
N GLY A 129 8.05 -0.62 22.73
CA GLY A 129 7.66 0.32 23.78
C GLY A 129 6.17 0.26 24.09
N SER A 130 5.74 0.86 25.21
CA SER A 130 4.33 0.84 25.64
C SER A 130 3.37 1.45 24.63
N GLY A 131 3.83 2.44 23.85
CA GLY A 131 3.04 3.04 22.76
C GLY A 131 2.79 2.10 21.59
N SER A 132 3.55 1.01 21.45
CA SER A 132 3.39 0.02 20.38
C SER A 132 3.32 0.65 18.99
N TYR A 133 4.13 1.69 18.74
CA TYR A 133 4.09 2.47 17.50
C TYR A 133 4.42 1.60 16.29
N LEU A 134 3.74 1.87 15.17
CA LEU A 134 3.99 1.18 13.91
C LEU A 134 4.95 1.98 13.01
N GLN A 135 6.05 1.35 12.64
CA GLN A 135 6.91 1.76 11.53
C GLN A 135 6.46 1.00 10.27
N LEU A 136 6.31 1.72 9.16
CA LEU A 136 5.89 1.16 7.88
C LEU A 136 6.94 1.48 6.82
N LEU A 137 7.62 0.47 6.32
CA LEU A 137 8.58 0.62 5.23
C LEU A 137 7.97 0.09 3.94
N LEU A 138 7.95 0.92 2.90
CA LEU A 138 7.54 0.55 1.56
C LEU A 138 8.77 0.38 0.68
N PHE A 139 8.83 -0.72 -0.05
CA PHE A 139 9.66 -0.85 -1.23
C PHE A 139 8.77 -0.87 -2.47
N ASN A 140 8.93 0.15 -3.32
CA ASN A 140 8.21 0.23 -4.59
C ASN A 140 9.15 -0.08 -5.74
N PHE A 141 8.69 -0.83 -6.73
CA PHE A 141 9.44 -1.05 -7.95
C PHE A 141 9.32 0.20 -8.83
N ALA A 142 10.42 0.68 -9.40
CA ALA A 142 10.28 1.68 -10.45
C ALA A 142 9.53 1.04 -11.63
N GLN A 143 8.56 1.74 -12.19
CA GLN A 143 7.83 1.40 -13.42
C GLN A 143 8.72 1.12 -14.64
N SER A 144 10.04 1.32 -14.52
CA SER A 144 11.00 0.91 -15.55
C SER A 144 11.12 -0.62 -15.55
N ALA A 145 11.34 -1.22 -16.72
CA ALA A 145 11.36 -2.68 -16.91
C ALA A 145 12.44 -3.46 -16.11
N ASP A 146 13.12 -2.80 -15.18
CA ASP A 146 14.13 -3.38 -14.30
C ASP A 146 13.59 -3.55 -12.87
N PRO A 147 13.21 -4.77 -12.46
CA PRO A 147 12.75 -5.08 -11.11
C PRO A 147 13.83 -4.88 -10.02
N THR A 148 15.06 -4.50 -10.40
CA THR A 148 16.14 -4.20 -9.45
C THR A 148 16.20 -2.73 -9.02
N SER A 149 15.50 -1.84 -9.75
CA SER A 149 15.55 -0.39 -9.60
C SER A 149 14.48 0.20 -8.66
N GLY A 150 14.16 -0.50 -7.56
CA GLY A 150 13.13 -0.05 -6.63
C GLY A 150 13.60 1.01 -5.62
N GLU A 151 12.66 1.80 -5.13
CA GLU A 151 12.88 2.86 -4.15
C GLU A 151 12.22 2.52 -2.82
N TRP A 152 12.89 2.92 -1.73
CA TRP A 152 12.33 2.81 -0.38
C TRP A 152 11.62 4.09 0.00
N SER A 153 10.51 3.96 0.71
CA SER A 153 9.78 5.06 1.33
C SER A 153 9.40 4.68 2.75
N ASP A 154 9.41 5.66 3.65
CA ASP A 154 8.90 5.52 5.01
C ASP A 154 7.46 6.06 5.06
N LEU A 155 6.51 5.18 5.41
CA LEU A 155 5.08 5.47 5.49
C LEU A 155 4.65 5.75 6.93
N SER A 156 5.58 5.85 7.87
CA SER A 156 5.28 5.94 9.30
C SER A 156 4.68 7.30 9.68
N GLU A 157 5.04 8.37 8.97
CA GLU A 157 4.61 9.73 9.27
C GLU A 157 3.11 9.94 9.00
N ILE A 158 2.36 10.30 10.05
CA ILE A 158 0.96 10.75 9.95
C ILE A 158 0.95 12.28 9.86
N PRO A 159 0.24 12.89 8.89
CA PRO A 159 0.11 14.35 8.83
C PRO A 159 -0.38 14.93 10.15
N ALA A 160 0.21 16.02 10.63
CA ALA A 160 -0.05 16.57 11.97
C ALA A 160 -1.53 16.77 12.30
N HIS A 161 -2.32 17.26 11.35
CA HIS A 161 -3.78 17.45 11.53
C HIS A 161 -4.56 16.13 11.66
N LEU A 162 -4.00 15.02 11.18
CA LEU A 162 -4.52 13.65 11.33
C LEU A 162 -3.86 12.88 12.48
N ALA A 163 -2.89 13.48 13.17
CA ALA A 163 -2.19 12.87 14.32
C ALA A 163 -2.71 13.37 15.68
N VAL A 164 -3.75 14.22 15.71
CA VAL A 164 -4.33 14.71 16.97
C VAL A 164 -4.85 13.56 17.82
N GLY A 165 -4.31 13.40 19.04
CA GLY A 165 -4.63 12.30 19.97
C GLY A 165 -3.97 10.97 19.63
N TYR A 166 -3.01 10.94 18.70
CA TYR A 166 -2.27 9.73 18.34
C TYR A 166 -1.19 9.39 19.39
N MET A 167 -1.22 8.17 19.92
CA MET A 167 -0.19 7.65 20.85
C MET A 167 0.25 6.22 20.50
N GLY A 168 0.17 5.84 19.23
CA GLY A 168 0.53 4.50 18.74
C GLY A 168 -0.65 3.53 18.78
N HIS A 169 -0.37 2.25 19.07
CA HIS A 169 -1.34 1.15 19.06
C HIS A 169 -2.07 0.98 17.73
N ASP A 170 -1.38 1.37 16.65
CA ASP A 170 -1.94 1.30 15.31
C ASP A 170 -2.14 -0.15 14.88
N THR A 171 -3.02 -0.38 13.95
CA THR A 171 -3.02 -1.59 13.13
C THR A 171 -2.92 -1.18 11.68
N ILE A 172 -2.32 -2.06 10.88
CA ILE A 172 -2.29 -1.93 9.43
C ILE A 172 -3.03 -3.12 8.86
N GLU A 173 -3.79 -2.89 7.80
CA GLU A 173 -4.44 -3.97 7.08
C GLU A 173 -4.51 -3.63 5.59
N ARG A 174 -4.51 -4.67 4.77
CA ARG A 174 -4.85 -4.57 3.37
C ARG A 174 -6.34 -4.79 3.20
N GLN A 175 -7.05 -3.78 2.69
CA GLN A 175 -8.46 -3.90 2.29
C GLN A 175 -8.59 -3.69 0.78
N SER A 176 -8.71 -4.79 0.02
CA SER A 176 -8.60 -4.76 -1.45
C SER A 176 -7.25 -4.15 -1.88
N GLU A 177 -7.26 -3.05 -2.64
CA GLU A 177 -6.06 -2.32 -3.06
C GLU A 177 -5.69 -1.15 -2.13
N MET A 178 -6.32 -1.06 -0.95
CA MET A 178 -6.04 0.00 0.01
C MET A 178 -5.18 -0.52 1.15
N LEU A 179 -4.16 0.25 1.49
CA LEU A 179 -3.47 0.12 2.76
C LEU A 179 -4.19 1.00 3.78
N VAL A 180 -4.75 0.38 4.80
CA VAL A 180 -5.57 1.03 5.83
C VAL A 180 -4.82 0.99 7.15
N ARG A 181 -4.63 2.15 7.78
CA ARG A 181 -4.05 2.28 9.11
C ARG A 181 -5.11 2.78 10.06
N THR A 182 -5.31 2.08 11.17
CA THR A 182 -6.26 2.47 12.22
C THR A 182 -5.56 2.61 13.56
N PHE A 183 -5.97 3.55 14.40
CA PHE A 183 -5.45 3.71 15.77
C PHE A 183 -6.47 4.36 16.70
N PRO A 184 -6.42 4.07 18.01
CA PRO A 184 -7.26 4.75 18.99
C PRO A 184 -6.87 6.24 19.14
N ILE A 185 -7.85 7.09 19.39
CA ILE A 185 -7.63 8.51 19.74
C ILE A 185 -7.63 8.62 21.26
N TYR A 186 -6.55 9.18 21.81
CA TYR A 186 -6.42 9.47 23.23
C TYR A 186 -6.90 10.90 23.53
N LEU A 187 -7.73 11.02 24.56
CA LEU A 187 -8.22 12.29 25.10
C LEU A 187 -7.37 12.74 26.29
N GLU A 188 -7.58 13.98 26.73
CA GLU A 188 -6.91 14.50 27.92
C GLU A 188 -7.29 13.68 29.16
N GLY A 189 -6.28 13.18 29.88
CA GLY A 189 -6.47 12.33 31.06
C GLY A 189 -6.44 10.83 30.77
N ASP A 190 -6.46 10.40 29.51
CA ASP A 190 -6.36 8.99 29.16
C ASP A 190 -4.99 8.42 29.54
N SER A 191 -5.00 7.17 30.01
CA SER A 191 -3.78 6.40 30.16
C SER A 191 -3.41 5.73 28.84
N ASN A 192 -2.13 5.35 28.68
CA ASN A 192 -1.67 4.63 27.49
C ASN A 192 -2.43 3.30 27.26
N ALA A 193 -2.96 2.68 28.32
CA ALA A 193 -3.68 1.41 28.25
C ALA A 193 -5.20 1.55 28.05
N GLU A 194 -5.75 2.75 28.22
CA GLU A 194 -7.20 2.99 28.24
C GLU A 194 -7.54 4.25 27.46
N PRO A 195 -7.49 4.22 26.11
CA PRO A 195 -8.00 5.29 25.29
C PRO A 195 -9.53 5.37 25.38
N THR A 196 -10.07 6.56 25.56
CA THR A 196 -11.52 6.80 25.66
C THR A 196 -12.12 7.50 24.44
N GLY A 197 -11.28 7.93 23.49
CA GLY A 197 -11.72 8.50 22.22
C GLY A 197 -12.14 7.46 21.18
N ASP A 198 -12.60 7.96 20.04
CA ASP A 198 -12.93 7.15 18.87
C ASP A 198 -11.68 6.48 18.25
N VAL A 199 -11.90 5.54 17.34
CA VAL A 199 -10.85 5.05 16.44
C VAL A 199 -10.71 5.97 15.22
N ARG A 200 -9.47 6.32 14.87
CA ARG A 200 -9.13 6.98 13.60
C ARG A 200 -8.79 5.92 12.56
N SER A 201 -9.29 6.11 11.34
CA SER A 201 -8.94 5.30 10.16
C SER A 201 -8.37 6.19 9.07
N LEU A 202 -7.24 5.77 8.52
CA LEU A 202 -6.51 6.44 7.44
C LEU A 202 -6.28 5.46 6.30
N ILE A 203 -6.24 5.99 5.08
CA ILE A 203 -5.84 5.24 3.88
C ILE A 203 -4.60 5.88 3.29
N TRP A 204 -3.66 5.05 2.83
CA TRP A 204 -2.48 5.54 2.12
C TRP A 204 -2.87 5.99 0.71
N ASP A 205 -2.50 7.22 0.37
CA ASP A 205 -2.62 7.75 -0.98
C ASP A 205 -1.29 7.52 -1.73
N PHE A 206 -1.22 6.42 -2.48
CA PHE A 206 -0.02 6.06 -3.27
C PHE A 206 0.37 7.11 -4.32
N ARG A 207 -0.59 7.91 -4.80
CA ARG A 207 -0.30 8.97 -5.78
C ARG A 207 0.37 10.18 -5.12
N ASN A 208 -0.08 10.53 -3.92
CA ASN A 208 0.40 11.70 -3.21
C ASN A 208 1.47 11.40 -2.14
N GLY A 209 1.76 10.13 -1.88
CA GLY A 209 2.74 9.70 -0.90
C GLY A 209 2.39 10.12 0.53
N ARG A 210 1.11 10.09 0.92
CA ARG A 210 0.67 10.50 2.27
C ARG A 210 -0.57 9.77 2.75
N TRP A 211 -0.75 9.71 4.07
CA TRP A 211 -2.02 9.30 4.66
C TRP A 211 -3.10 10.36 4.47
N ARG A 212 -4.32 9.89 4.25
CA ARG A 212 -5.54 10.71 4.21
C ARG A 212 -6.66 10.07 5.03
N PRO A 213 -7.68 10.83 5.47
CA PRO A 213 -8.84 10.24 6.12
C PRO A 213 -9.46 9.12 5.27
N ASP A 214 -9.87 8.05 5.94
CA ASP A 214 -10.70 7.02 5.33
C ASP A 214 -12.10 7.58 5.04
N PRO A 215 -12.54 7.66 3.76
CA PRO A 215 -13.83 8.21 3.41
C PRO A 215 -14.98 7.19 3.61
N ARG A 216 -14.66 5.95 3.95
CA ARG A 216 -15.66 4.90 4.15
C ARG A 216 -16.39 5.15 5.48
N PRO A 217 -17.70 4.85 5.54
CA PRO A 217 -18.44 4.97 6.79
C PRO A 217 -17.81 4.07 7.85
N LYS A 218 -17.73 4.58 9.09
CA LYS A 218 -17.36 3.77 10.25
C LYS A 218 -18.34 2.58 10.31
N ARG A 219 -17.80 1.35 10.30
CA ARG A 219 -18.60 0.13 10.45
C ARG A 219 -19.06 -0.03 11.89
#